data_AF-A0A0F9XIC4-F1
#
_entry.id   AF-A0A0F9XIC4-F1
#
_cell.length_a   1.000
_cell.length_b   1.000
_cell.length_c   1.000
_cell.angle_alpha   90.00
_cell.angle_beta   90.00
_cell.angle_gamma   90.00
#
_symmetry.space_group_name_H-M   'P 1'
#
loop_
_entity.id
_entity.type
_entity.pdbx_description
1 polymer ?
#
loop_
_entity_poly.entity_id
_entity_poly.type
_entity_poly.pdbx_seq_one_letter_code
_entity_poly.pdbx_strand_id
1 'polypeptide(L)'
;MPNPSFARSFLTRARRPLFRNIAPGLVLPPADAAEFMAAQPFTRLSRPHHAIPPLCLFPAAEWEPRFNLMASSNPFCNDFRATSADSAVPSQVGAGVYSQSVERNAGHDYAEEGFWLLLPFNFESNWDAVDGARKSDGSLIARERLTDLFQHGYKPFGGDYYRPQRLERLFDGWRKLIEQNVCTVGPQGVQGNFDTFKEARTARWKDYVIPPTW
;
A
#
# COMPACT_ATOMS: atom_id res chain seq x y z
N MET A 1 9.91 11.50 -11.90
CA MET A 1 8.88 10.44 -12.02
C MET A 1 8.60 10.14 -13.49
N PRO A 2 8.39 8.86 -13.87
CA PRO A 2 8.02 8.49 -15.24
C PRO A 2 6.82 9.29 -15.75
N ASN A 3 6.84 9.61 -17.04
CA ASN A 3 5.76 10.33 -17.71
C ASN A 3 5.55 9.69 -19.10
N PRO A 4 4.36 9.15 -19.40
CA PRO A 4 3.15 9.13 -18.58
C PRO A 4 3.21 8.07 -17.45
N SER A 5 2.49 8.29 -16.36
CA SER A 5 2.11 7.25 -15.37
C SER A 5 0.88 7.66 -14.56
N PHE A 6 0.12 6.70 -14.04
CA PHE A 6 -1.01 6.96 -13.13
C PHE A 6 -0.55 7.78 -11.92
N ALA A 7 0.48 7.31 -11.20
CA ALA A 7 0.93 7.95 -9.97
C ALA A 7 1.37 9.41 -10.19
N ARG A 8 2.05 9.73 -11.31
CA ARG A 8 2.38 11.12 -11.67
C ARG A 8 1.11 11.93 -11.90
N SER A 9 0.16 11.38 -12.64
CA SER A 9 -1.10 12.06 -12.96
C SER A 9 -1.93 12.32 -11.69
N PHE A 10 -2.00 11.33 -10.79
CA PHE A 10 -2.63 11.45 -9.49
C PHE A 10 -1.97 12.56 -8.66
N LEU A 11 -0.65 12.51 -8.45
CA LEU A 11 0.06 13.48 -7.59
C LEU A 11 0.04 14.91 -8.14
N THR A 12 -0.03 15.09 -9.46
CA THR A 12 -0.03 16.42 -10.09
C THR A 12 -1.43 17.02 -10.26
N ARG A 13 -2.50 16.21 -10.18
CA ARG A 13 -3.89 16.65 -10.37
C ARG A 13 -4.73 16.58 -9.09
N ALA A 14 -4.39 15.71 -8.15
CA ALA A 14 -5.10 15.60 -6.88
C ALA A 14 -4.89 16.88 -6.06
N ARG A 15 -5.98 17.42 -5.51
CA ARG A 15 -5.89 18.55 -4.59
C ARG A 15 -5.30 18.07 -3.27
N ARG A 16 -4.33 18.80 -2.76
CA ARG A 16 -3.77 18.53 -1.44
C ARG A 16 -4.76 18.94 -0.35
N PRO A 17 -5.16 18.04 0.56
CA PRO A 17 -6.00 18.40 1.70
C PRO A 17 -5.29 19.35 2.69
N LEU A 18 -6.06 20.05 3.52
CA LEU A 18 -5.56 20.97 4.56
C LEU A 18 -5.20 20.27 5.88
N PHE A 19 -5.44 18.96 5.97
CA PHE A 19 -5.07 18.14 7.13
C PHE A 19 -3.81 17.32 6.82
N ARG A 20 -3.11 16.86 7.86
CA ARG A 20 -1.85 16.11 7.70
C ARG A 20 -2.07 14.60 7.56
N ASN A 21 -2.99 14.03 8.34
CA ASN A 21 -3.18 12.58 8.46
C ASN A 21 -4.36 12.12 7.62
N ILE A 22 -4.11 11.26 6.63
CA ILE A 22 -5.14 10.74 5.71
C ILE A 22 -5.80 9.46 6.23
N ALA A 23 -5.09 8.71 7.07
CA ALA A 23 -5.52 7.47 7.73
C ALA A 23 -4.64 7.24 8.98
N PRO A 24 -4.98 6.27 9.87
CA PRO A 24 -4.19 6.03 11.07
C PRO A 24 -2.72 5.74 10.74
N GLY A 25 -1.79 6.50 11.32
CA GLY A 25 -0.35 6.38 11.07
C GLY A 25 0.15 6.84 9.69
N LEU A 26 -0.74 7.28 8.79
CA LEU A 26 -0.42 7.67 7.41
C LEU A 26 -0.57 9.17 7.20
N VAL A 27 0.48 9.81 6.68
CA VAL A 27 0.53 11.25 6.45
C VAL A 27 0.52 11.60 4.97
N LEU A 28 0.14 12.83 4.64
CA LEU A 28 0.36 13.38 3.30
C LEU A 28 1.87 13.46 3.00
N PRO A 29 2.30 13.15 1.77
CA PRO A 29 3.71 13.23 1.39
C PRO A 29 4.21 14.68 1.46
N PRO A 30 5.53 14.94 1.52
CA PRO A 30 6.07 16.30 1.49
C PRO A 30 5.47 17.14 0.36
N ALA A 31 5.19 18.41 0.64
CA ALA A 31 4.68 19.34 -0.36
C ALA A 31 5.79 19.84 -1.31
N ASP A 32 7.02 19.94 -0.79
CA ASP A 32 8.18 20.27 -1.59
C ASP A 32 8.59 19.10 -2.49
N ALA A 33 8.87 19.41 -3.75
CA ALA A 33 9.17 18.39 -4.76
C ALA A 33 10.52 17.71 -4.52
N ALA A 34 11.52 18.44 -4.03
CA ALA A 34 12.84 17.89 -3.76
C ALA A 34 12.82 16.97 -2.53
N GLU A 35 12.15 17.39 -1.44
CA GLU A 35 11.91 16.55 -0.26
C GLU A 35 11.11 15.30 -0.62
N PHE A 36 10.05 15.47 -1.41
CA PHE A 36 9.24 14.35 -1.86
C PHE A 36 10.09 13.34 -2.66
N MET A 37 10.86 13.81 -3.65
CA MET A 37 11.75 12.94 -4.44
C MET A 37 12.85 12.31 -3.59
N ALA A 38 13.34 13.01 -2.55
CA ALA A 38 14.35 12.47 -1.64
C ALA A 38 13.80 11.31 -0.80
N ALA A 39 12.51 11.30 -0.51
CA ALA A 39 11.81 10.25 0.21
C ALA A 39 11.42 9.03 -0.65
N GLN A 40 11.73 9.02 -1.96
CA GLN A 40 11.36 7.93 -2.88
C GLN A 40 12.51 6.94 -3.16
N PRO A 41 12.69 5.87 -2.36
CA PRO A 41 13.87 5.00 -2.40
C PRO A 41 14.08 4.35 -3.78
N PHE A 42 13.01 3.89 -4.43
CA PHE A 42 13.09 3.15 -5.69
C PHE A 42 13.26 4.03 -6.93
N THR A 43 13.06 5.35 -6.82
CA THR A 43 13.14 6.23 -8.00
C THR A 43 14.56 6.53 -8.44
N ARG A 44 15.53 6.34 -7.54
CA ARG A 44 16.97 6.58 -7.77
C ARG A 44 17.66 5.43 -8.50
N LEU A 45 16.99 4.28 -8.62
CA LEU A 45 17.52 3.10 -9.30
C LEU A 45 17.56 3.32 -10.81
N SER A 46 18.67 2.88 -11.43
CA SER A 46 18.74 2.71 -12.88
C SER A 46 17.71 1.68 -13.30
N ARG A 47 16.92 1.99 -14.33
CA ARG A 47 15.82 1.13 -14.77
C ARG A 47 15.54 1.30 -16.26
N PRO A 48 14.95 0.29 -16.92
CA PRO A 48 14.46 0.43 -18.28
C PRO A 48 13.41 1.54 -18.41
N HIS A 49 13.31 2.17 -19.58
CA HIS A 49 12.35 3.26 -19.83
C HIS A 49 10.88 2.85 -19.69
N HIS A 50 10.58 1.55 -19.82
CA HIS A 50 9.25 0.98 -19.70
C HIS A 50 8.88 0.56 -18.27
N ALA A 51 9.81 0.68 -17.31
CA ALA A 51 9.60 0.32 -15.92
C ALA A 51 9.20 1.56 -15.09
N ILE A 52 8.10 1.43 -14.35
CA ILE A 52 7.61 2.43 -13.41
C ILE A 52 7.95 1.93 -12.00
N PRO A 53 8.76 2.69 -11.22
CA PRO A 53 9.10 2.30 -9.87
C PRO A 53 7.89 2.51 -8.94
N PRO A 54 7.81 1.75 -7.85
CA PRO A 54 6.83 2.02 -6.81
C PRO A 54 7.14 3.38 -6.15
N LEU A 55 6.08 4.16 -5.90
CA LEU A 55 6.15 5.48 -5.27
C LEU A 55 5.41 5.45 -3.95
N CYS A 56 6.04 5.92 -2.88
CA CYS A 56 5.36 6.13 -1.61
C CYS A 56 4.40 7.32 -1.76
N LEU A 57 3.11 7.03 -1.84
CA LEU A 57 2.03 8.00 -2.01
C LEU A 57 1.66 8.62 -0.66
N PHE A 58 1.59 7.80 0.39
CA PHE A 58 1.28 8.23 1.76
C PHE A 58 2.27 7.55 2.71
N PRO A 59 3.34 8.22 3.14
CA PRO A 59 4.30 7.63 4.05
C PRO A 59 3.71 7.46 5.45
N ALA A 60 4.30 6.54 6.21
CA ALA A 60 4.16 6.51 7.65
C ALA A 60 4.61 7.84 8.29
N ALA A 61 4.05 8.17 9.45
CA ALA A 61 4.53 9.28 10.25
C ALA A 61 6.00 9.10 10.67
N GLU A 62 6.73 10.21 10.86
CA GLU A 62 8.22 10.25 10.97
C GLU A 62 8.84 9.33 12.04
N TRP A 63 8.09 8.96 13.07
CA TRP A 63 8.56 8.10 14.16
C TRP A 63 8.41 6.60 13.90
N GLU A 64 7.78 6.20 12.80
CA GLU A 64 7.53 4.78 12.51
C GLU A 64 8.81 4.08 11.99
N PRO A 65 9.12 2.87 12.48
CA PRO A 65 10.33 2.18 12.14
C PRO A 65 10.33 1.73 10.66
N ARG A 66 11.50 1.80 10.03
CA ARG A 66 11.73 1.13 8.74
C ARG A 66 11.98 -0.36 8.97
N PHE A 67 11.57 -1.18 8.02
CA PHE A 67 11.72 -2.63 8.10
C PHE A 67 12.33 -3.21 6.83
N ASN A 68 12.83 -4.43 6.94
CA ASN A 68 13.41 -5.17 5.83
C ASN A 68 12.30 -5.81 4.99
N LEU A 69 12.15 -5.36 3.76
CA LEU A 69 11.28 -5.95 2.76
C LEU A 69 12.01 -7.10 2.07
N MET A 70 11.73 -8.31 2.55
CA MET A 70 12.27 -9.55 2.00
C MET A 70 11.73 -9.81 0.59
N ALA A 71 12.48 -10.52 -0.25
CA ALA A 71 12.06 -10.84 -1.61
C ALA A 71 10.71 -11.59 -1.68
N SER A 72 10.42 -12.46 -0.70
CA SER A 72 9.16 -13.22 -0.62
C SER A 72 7.94 -12.36 -0.27
N SER A 73 8.14 -11.25 0.45
CA SER A 73 7.09 -10.32 0.89
C SER A 73 7.04 -9.04 0.05
N ASN A 74 7.97 -8.86 -0.90
CA ASN A 74 8.02 -7.70 -1.78
C ASN A 74 6.97 -7.80 -2.91
N PRO A 75 5.96 -6.92 -2.95
CA PRO A 75 4.90 -7.00 -3.94
C PRO A 75 5.28 -6.40 -5.31
N PHE A 76 6.45 -5.78 -5.42
CA PHE A 76 6.88 -5.04 -6.61
C PHE A 76 7.46 -5.98 -7.69
N CYS A 77 7.61 -5.46 -8.91
CA CYS A 77 8.25 -6.12 -10.04
C CYS A 77 9.70 -6.52 -9.70
N ASN A 78 10.23 -7.49 -10.44
CA ASN A 78 11.54 -8.09 -10.15
C ASN A 78 12.68 -7.06 -10.09
N ASP A 79 12.65 -6.02 -10.92
CA ASP A 79 13.61 -4.91 -10.91
C ASP A 79 13.68 -4.14 -9.57
N PHE A 80 12.65 -4.26 -8.74
CA PHE A 80 12.52 -3.60 -7.44
C PHE A 80 12.55 -4.59 -6.27
N ARG A 81 13.07 -5.81 -6.49
CA ARG A 81 13.31 -6.82 -5.45
C ARG A 81 14.80 -6.93 -5.17
N ALA A 82 15.18 -6.76 -3.91
CA ALA A 82 16.53 -7.06 -3.46
C ALA A 82 16.76 -8.58 -3.51
N THR A 83 17.64 -9.02 -4.40
CA THR A 83 17.95 -10.44 -4.62
C THR A 83 19.17 -10.93 -3.84
N SER A 84 20.00 -10.01 -3.34
CA SER A 84 21.19 -10.29 -2.53
C SER A 84 21.50 -9.13 -1.58
N ALA A 85 22.42 -9.37 -0.62
CA ALA A 85 22.86 -8.34 0.32
C ALA A 85 23.53 -7.13 -0.36
N ASP A 86 24.19 -7.35 -1.50
CA ASP A 86 24.86 -6.31 -2.30
C ASP A 86 23.93 -5.66 -3.34
N SER A 87 22.63 -5.96 -3.30
CA SER A 87 21.67 -5.38 -4.24
C SER A 87 21.60 -3.87 -4.09
N ALA A 88 21.64 -3.15 -5.22
CA ALA A 88 21.37 -1.70 -5.24
C ALA A 88 19.91 -1.38 -4.87
N VAL A 89 19.01 -2.36 -4.90
CA VAL A 89 17.61 -2.20 -4.51
C VAL A 89 17.52 -2.04 -2.99
N PRO A 90 16.88 -0.97 -2.48
CA PRO A 90 16.71 -0.78 -1.05
C PRO A 90 15.91 -1.93 -0.43
N SER A 91 16.55 -2.70 0.46
CA SER A 91 15.89 -3.73 1.27
C SER A 91 15.17 -3.13 2.48
N GLN A 92 15.64 -2.00 3.00
CA GLN A 92 15.02 -1.30 4.11
C GLN A 92 14.08 -0.18 3.62
N VAL A 93 12.78 -0.34 3.89
CA VAL A 93 11.72 0.59 3.46
C VAL A 93 10.86 1.03 4.63
N GLY A 94 10.27 2.22 4.53
CA GLY A 94 9.29 2.70 5.50
C GLY A 94 7.91 2.09 5.26
N ALA A 95 7.10 1.95 6.31
CA ALA A 95 5.68 1.69 6.17
C ALA A 95 4.98 2.82 5.38
N GLY A 96 3.84 2.51 4.77
CA GLY A 96 3.11 3.48 3.96
C GLY A 96 2.30 2.86 2.84
N VAL A 97 1.60 3.70 2.09
CA VAL A 97 0.93 3.30 0.86
C VAL A 97 1.83 3.58 -0.33
N TYR A 98 2.14 2.55 -1.09
CA TYR A 98 2.97 2.60 -2.28
C TYR A 98 2.13 2.33 -3.53
N SER A 99 2.45 3.01 -4.64
CA SER A 99 1.87 2.70 -5.94
C SER A 99 2.37 1.35 -6.46
N GLN A 100 1.58 0.70 -7.31
CA GLN A 100 2.03 -0.46 -8.08
C GLN A 100 3.27 -0.11 -8.92
N SER A 101 4.28 -0.97 -8.89
CA SER A 101 5.39 -0.95 -9.85
C SER A 101 4.96 -1.62 -11.14
N VAL A 102 5.32 -1.09 -12.30
CA VAL A 102 4.81 -1.58 -13.58
C VAL A 102 5.95 -1.86 -14.52
N GLU A 103 5.91 -3.02 -15.17
CA GLU A 103 6.79 -3.35 -16.29
C GLU A 103 5.94 -3.44 -17.56
N ARG A 104 5.84 -2.33 -18.31
CA ARG A 104 4.89 -2.22 -19.44
C ARG A 104 5.15 -3.21 -20.58
N ASN A 105 6.34 -3.80 -20.65
CA ASN A 105 6.74 -4.73 -21.71
C ASN A 105 6.62 -6.21 -21.32
N ALA A 106 6.25 -6.53 -20.07
CA ALA A 106 6.22 -7.91 -19.57
C ALA A 106 4.98 -8.71 -20.02
N GLY A 107 4.08 -8.13 -20.81
CA GLY A 107 2.85 -8.79 -21.28
C GLY A 107 1.78 -8.99 -20.19
N HIS A 108 2.04 -8.56 -18.96
CA HIS A 108 1.07 -8.59 -17.85
C HIS A 108 0.17 -7.34 -17.85
N ASP A 109 -1.11 -7.53 -17.51
CA ASP A 109 -2.05 -6.44 -17.26
C ASP A 109 -1.81 -5.82 -15.87
N TYR A 110 -0.87 -4.89 -15.80
CA TYR A 110 -0.61 -4.14 -14.58
C TYR A 110 -1.64 -3.03 -14.38
N ALA A 111 -2.31 -3.05 -13.23
CA ALA A 111 -3.09 -1.92 -12.74
C ALA A 111 -2.17 -0.81 -12.23
N GLU A 112 -1.84 0.19 -13.06
CA GLU A 112 -1.07 1.36 -12.62
C GLU A 112 -1.79 2.14 -11.50
N GLU A 113 -3.12 2.03 -11.42
CA GLU A 113 -3.96 2.59 -10.35
C GLU A 113 -3.94 1.79 -9.04
N GLY A 114 -3.18 0.69 -9.02
CA GLY A 114 -3.03 -0.20 -7.89
C GLY A 114 -2.20 0.38 -6.73
N PHE A 115 -2.41 -0.16 -5.54
CA PHE A 115 -1.63 0.20 -4.35
C PHE A 115 -1.22 -1.01 -3.51
N TRP A 116 -0.19 -0.81 -2.69
CA TRP A 116 0.23 -1.70 -1.61
C TRP A 116 0.34 -0.93 -0.31
N LEU A 117 -0.43 -1.33 0.71
CA LEU A 117 -0.29 -0.81 2.07
C LEU A 117 0.76 -1.64 2.81
N LEU A 118 1.97 -1.11 2.93
CA LEU A 118 3.06 -1.73 3.65
C LEU A 118 2.92 -1.44 5.15
N LEU A 119 2.60 -2.47 5.93
CA LEU A 119 2.45 -2.39 7.37
C LEU A 119 3.78 -2.71 8.09
N PRO A 120 4.07 -2.09 9.25
CA PRO A 120 5.26 -2.38 10.05
C PRO A 120 5.13 -3.67 10.89
N PHE A 121 4.09 -4.48 10.63
CA PHE A 121 3.84 -5.74 11.33
C PHE A 121 3.13 -6.74 10.42
N ASN A 122 3.27 -8.01 10.76
CA ASN A 122 2.57 -9.12 10.12
C ASN A 122 1.22 -9.40 10.77
N PHE A 123 0.29 -10.02 10.05
CA PHE A 123 -0.89 -10.62 10.67
C PHE A 123 -0.56 -12.05 11.10
N GLU A 124 -0.86 -12.41 12.33
CA GLU A 124 -0.84 -13.82 12.71
C GLU A 124 -2.02 -14.52 12.02
N SER A 125 -1.77 -15.63 11.35
CA SER A 125 -2.78 -16.38 10.62
C SER A 125 -2.87 -17.79 11.18
N ASN A 126 -3.97 -18.13 11.83
CA ASN A 126 -4.37 -19.51 12.08
C ASN A 126 -5.51 -19.84 11.11
N TRP A 127 -5.34 -20.90 10.31
CA TRP A 127 -6.17 -21.17 9.14
C TRP A 127 -7.61 -21.52 9.52
N ASP A 128 -7.81 -22.01 10.75
CA ASP A 128 -9.10 -22.35 11.33
C ASP A 128 -9.70 -21.21 12.18
N ALA A 129 -9.08 -20.02 12.18
CA ALA A 129 -9.56 -18.91 13.01
C ALA A 129 -10.84 -18.27 12.43
N VAL A 130 -11.84 -18.13 13.31
CA VAL A 130 -13.07 -17.38 13.01
C VAL A 130 -12.74 -15.90 12.81
N ASP A 131 -11.85 -15.37 13.64
CA ASP A 131 -11.33 -14.00 13.59
C ASP A 131 -9.99 -13.94 12.86
N GLY A 132 -9.66 -12.78 12.29
CA GLY A 132 -8.37 -12.58 11.64
C GLY A 132 -8.47 -11.73 10.38
N ALA A 133 -7.34 -11.11 10.01
CA ALA A 133 -7.30 -10.20 8.88
C ALA A 133 -7.49 -10.96 7.57
N ARG A 134 -8.34 -10.44 6.69
CA ARG A 134 -8.78 -11.10 5.45
C ARG A 134 -8.66 -10.17 4.26
N LYS A 135 -8.51 -10.79 3.09
CA LYS A 135 -8.66 -10.15 1.78
C LYS A 135 -10.14 -10.07 1.38
N SER A 136 -10.46 -9.37 0.29
CA SER A 136 -11.84 -9.22 -0.20
C SER A 136 -12.54 -10.54 -0.56
N ASP A 137 -11.78 -11.56 -0.98
CA ASP A 137 -12.28 -12.92 -1.24
C ASP A 137 -12.61 -13.71 0.04
N GLY A 138 -12.37 -13.13 1.22
CA GLY A 138 -12.60 -13.75 2.52
C GLY A 138 -11.47 -14.66 3.00
N SER A 139 -10.42 -14.87 2.20
CA SER A 139 -9.25 -15.64 2.60
C SER A 139 -8.42 -14.89 3.63
N LEU A 140 -7.82 -15.62 4.57
CA LEU A 140 -6.93 -15.05 5.59
C LEU A 140 -5.65 -14.50 4.94
N ILE A 141 -5.17 -13.39 5.48
CA ILE A 141 -3.86 -12.84 5.14
C ILE A 141 -2.80 -13.75 5.75
N ALA A 142 -1.88 -14.27 4.94
CA ALA A 142 -0.83 -15.17 5.41
C ALA A 142 0.21 -14.44 6.28
N ARG A 143 0.84 -15.18 7.20
CA ARG A 143 1.80 -14.65 8.19
C ARG A 143 2.92 -13.77 7.64
N GLU A 144 3.38 -14.00 6.42
CA GLU A 144 4.51 -13.25 5.83
C GLU A 144 4.06 -12.10 4.91
N ARG A 145 2.75 -11.89 4.77
CA ARG A 145 2.17 -10.92 3.84
C ARG A 145 1.90 -9.59 4.56
N LEU A 146 2.85 -8.67 4.40
CA LEU A 146 2.81 -7.32 4.95
C LEU A 146 1.89 -6.35 4.18
N THR A 147 1.45 -6.75 2.97
CA THR A 147 0.84 -5.85 1.98
C THR A 147 -0.58 -6.22 1.58
N ASP A 148 -1.12 -7.30 2.14
CA ASP A 148 -2.37 -7.91 1.68
C ASP A 148 -3.63 -7.28 2.31
N LEU A 149 -3.49 -6.40 3.30
CA LEU A 149 -4.64 -5.68 3.86
C LEU A 149 -5.28 -4.81 2.78
N PHE A 150 -6.61 -4.83 2.69
CA PHE A 150 -7.40 -4.18 1.64
C PHE A 150 -7.20 -4.73 0.22
N GLN A 151 -6.48 -5.84 0.03
CA GLN A 151 -6.30 -6.47 -1.27
C GLN A 151 -7.43 -7.44 -1.63
N HIS A 152 -7.60 -7.70 -2.93
CA HIS A 152 -8.68 -8.53 -3.45
C HIS A 152 -8.63 -9.99 -2.98
N GLY A 153 -7.44 -10.61 -2.98
CA GLY A 153 -7.35 -12.07 -2.99
C GLY A 153 -7.73 -12.66 -4.36
N TYR A 154 -8.30 -13.85 -4.37
CA TYR A 154 -8.77 -14.54 -5.56
C TYR A 154 -9.94 -13.80 -6.22
N LYS A 155 -9.83 -13.56 -7.53
CA LYS A 155 -10.86 -12.87 -8.33
C LYS A 155 -11.36 -13.81 -9.42
N PRO A 156 -12.56 -14.41 -9.30
CA PRO A 156 -13.06 -15.36 -10.29
C PRO A 156 -13.30 -14.73 -11.67
N PHE A 157 -13.54 -13.41 -11.72
CA PHE A 157 -13.87 -12.68 -12.96
C PHE A 157 -12.99 -11.44 -13.21
N GLY A 158 -11.93 -11.22 -12.42
CA GLY A 158 -11.29 -9.90 -12.24
C GLY A 158 -9.85 -9.75 -12.72
N GLY A 159 -9.51 -10.30 -13.89
CA GLY A 159 -8.18 -10.17 -14.51
C GLY A 159 -7.08 -10.96 -13.79
N ASP A 160 -5.81 -10.64 -14.09
CA ASP A 160 -4.63 -11.36 -13.57
C ASP A 160 -4.66 -11.49 -12.03
N TYR A 161 -4.29 -12.67 -11.53
CA TYR A 161 -4.30 -13.03 -10.11
C TYR A 161 -3.47 -12.04 -9.27
N TYR A 162 -2.39 -11.51 -9.85
CA TYR A 162 -1.46 -10.60 -9.17
C TYR A 162 -1.88 -9.13 -9.21
N ARG A 163 -2.98 -8.78 -9.90
CA ARG A 163 -3.40 -7.39 -10.03
C ARG A 163 -3.92 -6.84 -8.67
N PRO A 164 -3.28 -5.80 -8.11
CA PRO A 164 -3.65 -5.21 -6.82
C PRO A 164 -5.00 -4.50 -6.85
N GLN A 165 -5.53 -4.19 -5.66
CA GLN A 165 -6.71 -3.36 -5.50
C GLN A 165 -6.45 -1.91 -5.94
N ARG A 166 -7.50 -1.25 -6.47
CA ARG A 166 -7.44 0.14 -6.94
C ARG A 166 -7.34 1.12 -5.78
N LEU A 167 -6.51 2.16 -5.94
CA LEU A 167 -6.30 3.22 -4.94
C LEU A 167 -7.60 3.94 -4.57
N GLU A 168 -8.51 4.15 -5.53
CA GLU A 168 -9.85 4.71 -5.29
C GLU A 168 -10.60 3.93 -4.20
N ARG A 169 -10.56 2.59 -4.27
CA ARG A 169 -11.29 1.72 -3.34
C ARG A 169 -10.69 1.75 -1.93
N LEU A 170 -9.38 2.01 -1.82
CA LEU A 170 -8.76 2.28 -0.52
C LEU A 170 -9.34 3.54 0.12
N PHE A 171 -9.52 4.61 -0.65
CA PHE A 171 -10.10 5.85 -0.14
C PHE A 171 -11.55 5.67 0.30
N ASP A 172 -12.35 4.89 -0.44
CA ASP A 172 -13.70 4.53 0.00
C ASP A 172 -13.69 3.70 1.28
N GLY A 173 -12.74 2.75 1.40
CA GLY A 173 -12.52 1.98 2.63
C GLY A 173 -12.20 2.86 3.83
N TRP A 174 -11.24 3.79 3.69
CA TRP A 174 -10.91 4.75 4.75
C TRP A 174 -12.05 5.69 5.09
N ARG A 175 -12.80 6.18 4.08
CA ARG A 175 -13.99 6.99 4.31
C ARG A 175 -15.01 6.23 5.15
N LYS A 176 -15.29 4.97 4.80
CA LYS A 176 -16.21 4.10 5.57
C LYS A 176 -15.76 3.93 7.01
N LEU A 177 -14.47 3.74 7.28
CA LEU A 177 -13.94 3.64 8.65
C LEU A 177 -14.23 4.92 9.47
N ILE A 178 -14.17 6.09 8.84
CA ILE A 178 -14.50 7.37 9.49
C ILE A 178 -16.02 7.48 9.70
N GLU A 179 -16.82 7.24 8.66
CA GLU A 179 -18.29 7.35 8.72
C GLU A 179 -18.92 6.38 9.74
N GLN A 180 -18.30 5.22 9.96
CA GLN A 180 -18.73 4.21 10.92
C GLN A 180 -18.13 4.42 12.31
N ASN A 181 -17.42 5.52 12.56
CA ASN A 181 -16.74 5.83 13.83
C ASN A 181 -15.72 4.74 14.25
N VAL A 182 -15.17 3.99 13.30
CA VAL A 182 -14.03 3.09 13.55
C VAL A 182 -12.75 3.92 13.76
N CYS A 183 -12.57 4.95 12.93
CA CYS A 183 -11.49 5.91 13.04
C CYS A 183 -12.03 7.26 13.51
N THR A 184 -11.33 7.89 14.46
CA THR A 184 -11.65 9.25 14.93
C THR A 184 -10.92 10.30 14.10
N VAL A 185 -11.53 11.46 13.89
CA VAL A 185 -10.93 12.60 13.17
C VAL A 185 -10.71 13.75 14.13
N GLY A 186 -9.49 14.31 14.12
CA GLY A 186 -9.11 15.48 14.89
C GLY A 186 -8.70 16.66 14.00
N PRO A 187 -8.14 17.74 14.59
CA PRO A 187 -7.77 18.96 13.86
C PRO A 187 -6.76 18.74 12.72
N GLN A 188 -5.95 17.68 12.82
CA GLN A 188 -4.91 17.34 11.85
C GLN A 188 -5.30 16.19 10.91
N GLY A 189 -6.57 15.80 10.89
CA GLY A 189 -7.07 14.66 10.11
C GLY A 189 -7.31 13.42 10.95
N VAL A 190 -7.18 12.24 10.35
CA VAL A 190 -7.44 10.96 11.03
C VAL A 190 -6.47 10.75 12.19
N GLN A 191 -6.98 10.34 13.34
CA GLN A 191 -6.19 10.04 14.55
C GLN A 191 -5.80 8.57 14.61
N GLY A 192 -4.79 8.27 15.43
CA GLY A 192 -4.25 6.92 15.60
C GLY A 192 -2.96 6.68 14.83
N ASN A 193 -2.43 5.48 14.97
CA ASN A 193 -1.20 4.99 14.36
C ASN A 193 -1.47 3.67 13.62
N PHE A 194 -0.44 2.99 13.14
CA PHE A 194 -0.64 1.70 12.47
C PHE A 194 -1.27 0.62 13.36
N ASP A 195 -1.23 0.77 14.69
CA ASP A 195 -1.86 -0.20 15.61
C ASP A 195 -3.38 -0.26 15.44
N THR A 196 -4.01 0.80 14.91
CA THR A 196 -5.43 0.75 14.55
C THR A 196 -5.69 -0.39 13.55
N PHE A 197 -4.80 -0.63 12.59
CA PHE A 197 -4.95 -1.74 11.64
C PHE A 197 -4.78 -3.13 12.28
N LYS A 198 -4.24 -3.23 13.51
CA LYS A 198 -4.18 -4.52 14.24
C LYS A 198 -5.56 -5.01 14.65
N GLU A 199 -6.56 -4.13 14.74
CA GLU A 199 -7.95 -4.53 14.99
C GLU A 199 -8.47 -5.48 13.91
N ALA A 200 -7.90 -5.46 12.70
CA ALA A 200 -8.21 -6.42 11.66
C ALA A 200 -7.92 -7.88 12.06
N ARG A 201 -7.12 -8.12 13.12
CA ARG A 201 -6.88 -9.46 13.70
C ARG A 201 -8.04 -10.00 14.54
N THR A 202 -9.02 -9.17 14.84
CA THR A 202 -10.10 -9.48 15.77
C THR A 202 -11.41 -9.73 15.01
N ALA A 203 -12.52 -9.87 15.74
CA ALA A 203 -13.87 -9.88 15.16
C ALA A 203 -14.20 -8.65 14.30
N ARG A 204 -13.43 -7.56 14.40
CA ARG A 204 -13.57 -6.34 13.59
C ARG A 204 -12.98 -6.43 12.18
N TRP A 205 -12.43 -7.58 11.77
CA TRP A 205 -11.79 -7.73 10.46
C TRP A 205 -12.64 -7.26 9.27
N LYS A 206 -13.98 -7.36 9.37
CA LYS A 206 -14.93 -6.93 8.34
C LYS A 206 -14.89 -5.41 8.06
N ASP A 207 -14.45 -4.62 9.02
CA ASP A 207 -14.28 -3.17 8.85
C ASP A 207 -13.12 -2.88 7.89
N TYR A 208 -12.13 -3.78 7.83
CA TYR A 208 -10.88 -3.64 7.07
C TYR A 208 -10.89 -4.40 5.73
N VAL A 209 -12.06 -4.84 5.27
CA VAL A 209 -12.25 -5.49 3.97
C VAL A 209 -12.96 -4.55 3.00
N ILE A 210 -12.39 -4.41 1.80
CA ILE A 210 -13.06 -3.74 0.68
C ILE A 210 -13.98 -4.75 0.01
N PRO A 211 -15.31 -4.55 -0.01
CA PRO A 211 -16.21 -5.46 -0.71
C PRO A 211 -15.88 -5.52 -2.20
N PRO A 212 -15.90 -6.72 -2.80
CA PRO A 212 -15.71 -6.85 -4.23
C PRO A 212 -16.92 -6.24 -4.98
N THR A 213 -16.64 -5.55 -6.09
CA THR A 213 -17.66 -4.87 -6.90
C THR A 213 -17.59 -5.33 -8.36
N TRP A 214 -17.56 -6.63 -8.57
CA TRP A 214 -17.48 -7.25 -9.91
C TRP A 214 -18.49 -6.64 -10.88
#